data_AF-A0A7Z0RRR4-F1
#
_entry.id   AF-A0A7Z0RRR4-F1
#
_cell.length_a   1.000
_cell.length_b   1.000
_cell.length_c   1.000
_cell.angle_alpha   90.00
_cell.angle_beta   90.00
_cell.angle_gamma   90.00
#
_symmetry.space_group_name_H-M   'P 1'
#
loop_
_entity.id
_entity.type
_entity.pdbx_description
1 polymer ?
#
loop_
_entity_poly.entity_id
_entity_poly.type
_entity_poly.pdbx_seq_one_letter_code
_entity_poly.pdbx_strand_id
1 'polypeptide(L)'
;MAEKKGFNFNIIKNDPLDGHKGTNIGSISLDNIAPVFIDVENKEAFIDIGGMHARAKVEKGVKWINDKEQVEGDEAKEYWLCWVTTERSEQGPYYAGVTACYLLVNRSIRRGYKSMPEHVN
;
A
#
# COMPACT_ATOMS: atom_id res chain seq x y z
N MET A 1 23.61 12.88 13.11
CA MET A 1 23.44 12.75 11.65
C MET A 1 22.04 12.22 11.43
N ALA A 2 21.10 13.03 10.95
CA ALA A 2 19.75 12.55 10.65
C ALA A 2 19.84 11.63 9.44
N GLU A 3 19.51 10.35 9.63
CA GLU A 3 19.44 9.37 8.54
C GLU A 3 18.36 9.85 7.56
N LYS A 4 18.77 10.40 6.41
CA LYS A 4 17.85 10.67 5.31
C LYS A 4 17.39 9.30 4.80
N LYS A 5 16.29 8.78 5.34
CA LYS A 5 15.46 7.76 4.69
C LYS A 5 14.89 8.39 3.41
N GLY A 6 15.71 8.43 2.37
CA GLY A 6 15.32 8.91 1.06
C GLY A 6 14.21 8.02 0.54
N PHE A 7 13.02 8.59 0.41
CA PHE A 7 11.89 7.98 -0.28
C PHE A 7 12.25 7.89 -1.78
N ASN A 8 12.95 6.81 -2.16
CA ASN A 8 13.29 6.54 -3.55
C ASN A 8 12.19 5.69 -4.16
N PHE A 9 11.26 6.32 -4.86
CA PHE A 9 10.38 5.63 -5.81
C PHE A 9 11.21 5.20 -7.02
N ASN A 10 11.85 4.04 -6.94
CA ASN A 10 12.45 3.40 -8.11
C ASN A 10 11.34 2.74 -8.93
N ILE A 11 10.82 3.47 -9.92
CA ILE A 11 9.96 2.91 -10.95
C ILE A 11 10.85 2.10 -11.90
N ILE A 12 11.04 0.80 -11.61
CA ILE A 12 11.71 -0.12 -12.53
C ILE A 12 10.71 -0.46 -13.63
N LYS A 13 10.82 0.21 -14.79
CA LYS A 13 10.04 -0.10 -15.99
C LYS A 13 10.76 -1.12 -16.87
N ASN A 14 10.02 -2.07 -17.44
CA ASN A 14 10.22 -2.42 -18.85
C ASN A 14 9.50 -1.34 -19.69
N ASP A 15 10.11 -0.95 -20.80
CA ASP A 15 9.62 0.13 -21.65
C ASP A 15 8.17 -0.15 -22.12
N PRO A 16 7.17 0.68 -21.77
CA PRO A 16 5.79 0.50 -22.19
C PRO A 16 5.58 0.68 -23.70
N LEU A 17 6.62 1.05 -24.45
CA LEU A 17 6.62 1.12 -25.90
C LEU A 17 7.15 -0.15 -26.60
N ASP A 18 7.63 -1.16 -25.84
CA ASP A 18 8.27 -2.37 -26.39
C ASP A 18 7.29 -3.43 -26.93
N GLY A 19 6.00 -3.10 -27.03
CA GLY A 19 5.04 -3.98 -27.69
C GLY A 19 3.61 -3.46 -27.61
N HIS A 20 3.05 -3.10 -28.77
CA HIS A 20 1.67 -2.66 -29.02
C HIS A 20 1.31 -1.20 -28.65
N LYS A 21 1.56 -0.30 -29.62
CA LYS A 21 0.92 1.02 -29.76
C LYS A 21 -0.59 0.94 -30.14
N GLY A 22 -1.36 0.01 -29.57
CA GLY A 22 -2.59 -0.46 -30.21
C GLY A 22 -3.93 -0.33 -29.47
N THR A 23 -3.99 -0.47 -28.15
CA THR A 23 -5.29 -0.85 -27.54
C THR A 23 -5.58 -0.29 -26.14
N ASN A 24 -4.66 0.48 -25.55
CA ASN A 24 -4.69 0.81 -24.12
C ASN A 24 -4.45 2.31 -23.83
N ILE A 25 -4.82 3.19 -24.75
CA ILE A 25 -4.84 4.64 -24.51
C ILE A 25 -5.99 4.91 -23.53
N GLY A 26 -5.68 5.03 -22.24
CA GLY A 26 -6.65 5.25 -21.16
C GLY A 26 -6.80 4.11 -20.15
N SER A 27 -6.04 3.01 -20.27
CA SER A 27 -6.02 1.97 -19.23
C SER A 27 -5.02 2.34 -18.12
N ILE A 28 -5.46 2.36 -16.86
CA ILE A 28 -4.56 2.46 -15.70
C ILE A 28 -3.69 1.18 -15.67
N SER A 29 -2.38 1.31 -15.87
CA SER A 29 -1.44 0.19 -15.68
C SER A 29 -1.29 -0.07 -14.18
N LEU A 30 -1.64 -1.28 -13.75
CA LEU A 30 -1.47 -1.76 -12.36
C LEU A 30 0.00 -1.81 -11.95
N ASP A 31 0.92 -1.77 -12.91
CA ASP A 31 2.37 -1.77 -12.68
C ASP A 31 2.85 -0.48 -12.01
N ASN A 32 2.04 0.59 -12.04
CA ASN A 32 2.40 1.88 -11.44
C ASN A 32 1.72 2.14 -10.09
N ILE A 33 1.27 1.10 -9.38
CA ILE A 33 0.66 1.19 -8.05
C ILE A 33 1.69 0.80 -6.97
N ALA A 34 1.79 1.64 -5.94
CA ALA A 34 2.62 1.39 -4.77
C ALA A 34 1.76 1.28 -3.48
N PRO A 35 1.86 0.19 -2.72
CA PRO A 35 1.36 0.11 -1.35
C PRO A 35 2.23 0.94 -0.40
N VAL A 36 1.67 2.01 0.13
CA VAL A 36 2.29 2.83 1.18
C VAL A 36 1.57 2.55 2.49
N PHE A 37 2.29 2.01 3.47
CA PHE A 37 1.77 1.83 4.82
C PHE A 37 2.11 3.04 5.68
N ILE A 38 1.16 3.46 6.51
CA ILE A 38 1.34 4.48 7.54
C ILE A 38 1.15 3.81 8.90
N ASP A 39 2.20 3.73 9.70
CA ASP A 39 2.15 3.32 11.10
C ASP A 39 1.77 4.56 11.94
N VAL A 40 0.54 4.57 12.46
CA VAL A 40 -0.04 5.75 13.13
C VAL A 40 0.71 6.05 14.43
N GLU A 41 1.03 5.01 15.20
CA GLU A 41 1.71 5.10 16.49
C GLU A 41 3.14 5.62 16.31
N ASN A 42 3.90 5.04 15.38
CA ASN A 42 5.30 5.38 15.16
C ASN A 42 5.49 6.60 14.25
N LYS A 43 4.40 7.14 13.68
CA LYS A 43 4.41 8.26 12.72
C LYS A 43 5.34 8.00 11.53
N GLU A 44 5.37 6.76 11.06
CA GLU A 44 6.25 6.31 9.97
C GLU A 44 5.43 5.93 8.74
N ALA A 45 5.82 6.46 7.58
CA ALA A 45 5.33 6.00 6.28
C ALA A 45 6.39 5.17 5.58
N PHE A 46 6.03 4.00 5.07
CA PHE A 46 6.95 3.10 4.37
C PHE A 46 6.26 2.35 3.23
N ILE A 47 7.03 1.97 2.21
CA ILE A 47 6.55 1.17 1.09
C ILE A 47 6.85 -0.30 1.39
N ASP A 48 5.84 -1.17 1.21
CA ASP A 48 6.04 -2.62 1.26
C ASP A 48 5.29 -3.28 0.10
N ILE A 49 6.04 -3.57 -0.98
CA ILE A 49 5.52 -4.18 -2.21
C ILE A 49 4.82 -5.52 -1.95
N GLY A 50 5.11 -6.20 -0.83
CA GLY A 50 4.39 -7.38 -0.40
C GLY A 50 2.88 -7.13 -0.25
N GLY A 51 2.46 -5.90 0.03
CA GLY A 51 1.06 -5.49 0.15
C GLY A 51 0.22 -5.83 -1.09
N MET A 52 0.83 -5.85 -2.27
CA MET A 52 0.13 -6.19 -3.52
C MET A 52 -0.43 -7.61 -3.56
N HIS A 53 0.06 -8.50 -2.70
CA HIS A 53 -0.36 -9.90 -2.64
C HIS A 53 -0.76 -10.33 -1.22
N ALA A 54 -1.15 -9.40 -0.35
CA ALA A 54 -1.42 -9.65 1.07
C ALA A 54 -0.21 -10.28 1.82
N ARG A 55 1.00 -9.88 1.44
CA ARG A 55 2.29 -10.40 1.93
C ARG A 55 3.15 -9.32 2.58
N ALA A 56 2.61 -8.13 2.86
CA ALA A 56 3.37 -7.12 3.58
C ALA A 56 3.73 -7.60 4.98
N LYS A 57 4.77 -7.01 5.58
CA LYS A 57 5.17 -7.27 6.96
C LYS A 57 3.97 -7.10 7.88
N VAL A 58 3.20 -6.01 7.73
CA VAL A 58 1.98 -5.70 8.49
C VAL A 58 0.96 -6.84 8.43
N GLU A 59 0.81 -7.47 7.27
CA GLU A 59 -0.23 -8.47 7.01
C GLU A 59 0.17 -9.90 7.34
N LYS A 60 1.46 -10.22 7.27
CA LYS A 60 1.98 -11.57 7.52
C LYS A 60 1.81 -11.98 8.98
N GLY A 61 1.38 -13.23 9.17
CA GLY A 61 1.38 -13.92 10.46
C GLY A 61 0.12 -13.72 11.31
N VAL A 62 -0.87 -12.98 10.80
CA VAL A 62 -2.15 -12.73 11.47
C VAL A 62 -3.32 -13.31 10.69
N LYS A 63 -4.42 -13.63 11.41
CA LYS A 63 -5.68 -14.03 10.81
C LYS A 63 -6.60 -12.82 10.72
N TRP A 64 -7.09 -12.51 9.52
CA TRP A 64 -8.07 -11.45 9.28
C TRP A 64 -9.46 -11.87 9.76
N ILE A 65 -10.09 -11.00 10.56
CA ILE A 65 -11.44 -11.19 11.09
C ILE A 65 -12.28 -9.93 10.83
N ASN A 66 -13.61 -10.10 10.85
CA ASN A 66 -14.56 -9.01 10.58
C ASN A 66 -14.93 -8.21 11.84
N ASP A 67 -14.62 -8.74 13.02
CA ASP A 67 -14.91 -8.10 14.29
C ASP A 67 -13.67 -7.34 14.77
N LYS A 68 -13.77 -6.01 14.80
CA LYS A 68 -12.67 -5.12 15.20
C LYS A 68 -12.35 -5.27 16.69
N GLU A 69 -13.37 -5.44 17.54
CA GLU A 69 -13.24 -5.49 19.00
C GLU A 69 -12.36 -6.67 19.45
N GLN A 70 -12.41 -7.78 18.70
CA GLN A 70 -11.55 -8.95 18.94
C GLN A 70 -10.07 -8.75 18.56
N VAL A 71 -9.72 -7.64 17.93
CA VAL A 71 -8.34 -7.27 17.59
C VAL A 71 -7.79 -6.20 18.53
N GLU A 72 -8.65 -5.39 19.13
CA GLU A 72 -8.29 -4.30 20.04
C GLU A 72 -7.53 -4.78 21.29
N GLY A 73 -6.87 -3.84 21.97
CA GLY A 73 -6.06 -4.07 23.17
C GLY A 73 -4.74 -3.29 23.13
N ASP A 74 -3.99 -3.37 24.23
CA ASP A 74 -2.79 -2.54 24.44
C ASP A 74 -1.68 -2.76 23.39
N GLU A 75 -1.62 -3.95 22.78
CA GLU A 75 -0.64 -4.32 21.75
C GLU A 75 -1.18 -4.19 20.31
N ALA A 76 -2.43 -3.75 20.15
CA ALA A 76 -3.02 -3.55 18.84
C ALA A 76 -2.44 -2.29 18.19
N LYS A 77 -1.99 -2.41 16.94
CA LYS A 77 -1.37 -1.32 16.17
C LYS A 77 -2.24 -0.93 14.99
N GLU A 78 -2.47 0.38 14.87
CA GLU A 78 -3.23 0.98 13.78
C GLU A 78 -2.32 1.30 12.59
N TYR A 79 -2.80 0.93 11.41
CA TYR A 79 -2.16 1.20 10.15
C TYR A 79 -3.16 1.75 9.13
N TRP A 80 -2.67 2.59 8.23
CA TRP A 80 -3.33 2.85 6.96
C TRP A 80 -2.53 2.20 5.84
N LEU A 81 -3.22 1.60 4.88
CA LEU A 81 -2.65 1.22 3.60
C LEU A 81 -3.19 2.15 2.53
N CYS A 82 -2.31 2.97 1.99
CA CYS A 82 -2.57 3.87 0.88
C CYS A 82 -2.10 3.23 -0.43
N TRP A 83 -3.02 3.03 -1.37
CA TRP A 83 -2.71 2.66 -2.73
C TRP A 83 -2.42 3.92 -3.53
N VAL A 84 -1.16 4.12 -3.91
CA VAL A 84 -0.74 5.30 -4.66
C VAL A 84 -0.45 4.90 -6.10
N THR A 85 -1.21 5.45 -7.05
CA THR A 85 -0.95 5.27 -8.48
C THR A 85 -0.08 6.41 -8.99
N THR A 86 0.94 6.09 -9.76
CA THR A 86 1.82 7.06 -10.42
C THR A 86 1.69 6.96 -11.94
N GLU A 87 1.84 8.09 -12.63
CA GLU A 87 1.89 8.13 -14.09
C GLU A 87 2.98 9.10 -14.56
N ARG A 88 3.14 9.21 -15.88
CA ARG A 88 4.04 10.19 -16.52
C ARG A 88 3.29 10.96 -17.58
N SER A 89 3.40 12.28 -17.54
CA SER A 89 2.98 13.19 -18.61
C SER A 89 4.21 13.81 -19.29
N GLU A 90 3.99 14.68 -20.28
CA GLU A 90 5.04 15.47 -20.91
C GLU A 90 5.81 16.36 -19.92
N GLN A 91 5.19 16.69 -18.77
CA GLN A 91 5.79 17.52 -17.72
C GLN A 91 6.56 16.70 -16.67
N GLY A 92 6.50 15.37 -16.75
CA GLY A 92 7.20 14.46 -15.84
C GLY A 92 6.28 13.50 -15.07
N PRO A 93 6.83 12.80 -14.05
CA PRO A 93 6.04 11.89 -13.21
C PRO A 93 5.08 12.65 -12.30
N TYR A 94 3.90 12.07 -12.07
CA TYR A 94 2.89 12.63 -11.17
C TYR A 94 2.09 11.53 -10.46
N TYR A 95 1.43 11.88 -9.35
CA TYR A 95 0.50 10.99 -8.67
C TYR A 95 -0.86 11.05 -9.37
N ALA A 96 -1.28 9.93 -9.95
CA ALA A 96 -2.52 9.82 -10.72
C ALA A 96 -3.73 9.44 -9.86
N GLY A 97 -3.50 8.90 -8.66
CA GLY A 97 -4.57 8.54 -7.75
C GLY A 97 -4.06 8.12 -6.38
N VAL A 98 -4.93 8.23 -5.39
CA VAL A 98 -4.72 7.71 -4.04
C VAL A 98 -6.04 7.24 -3.47
N THR A 99 -6.02 6.06 -2.85
CA THR A 99 -7.09 5.59 -1.94
C THR A 99 -6.43 5.01 -0.69
N ALA A 100 -7.16 4.97 0.42
CA ALA A 100 -6.63 4.49 1.69
C ALA A 100 -7.64 3.59 2.40
N CYS A 101 -7.15 2.54 3.03
CA CYS A 101 -7.95 1.63 3.84
C CYS A 101 -7.33 1.42 5.21
N TYR A 102 -8.19 1.30 6.23
CA TYR A 102 -7.77 1.09 7.60
C TYR A 102 -7.43 -0.37 7.88
N LEU A 103 -6.40 -0.57 8.71
CA LEU A 103 -5.90 -1.84 9.19
C LEU A 103 -5.67 -1.73 10.69
N LEU A 104 -6.16 -2.71 11.46
CA LEU A 104 -5.79 -2.89 12.86
C LEU A 104 -5.13 -4.26 13.00
N VAL A 105 -3.94 -4.31 13.59
CA VAL A 105 -3.18 -5.56 13.72
C VAL A 105 -2.70 -5.75 15.14
N ASN A 106 -3.10 -6.85 15.74
CA ASN A 106 -2.61 -7.28 17.05
C ASN A 106 -1.83 -8.58 16.89
N ARG A 107 -0.51 -8.47 16.98
CA ARG A 107 0.41 -9.61 16.76
C ARG A 107 0.44 -10.58 17.92
N SER A 108 0.21 -10.14 19.16
CA SER A 108 0.29 -11.02 20.33
C SER A 108 -0.80 -12.10 20.30
N ILE A 109 -2.00 -11.75 19.86
CA ILE A 109 -3.10 -12.71 19.62
C ILE A 109 -3.22 -13.18 18.16
N ARG A 110 -2.32 -12.73 17.28
CA ARG A 110 -2.27 -13.04 15.84
C ARG A 110 -3.59 -12.78 15.12
N ARG A 111 -4.20 -11.62 15.38
CA ARG A 111 -5.43 -11.17 14.72
C ARG A 111 -5.22 -9.86 14.00
N GLY A 112 -5.92 -9.69 12.90
CA GLY A 112 -5.98 -8.45 12.15
C GLY A 112 -7.42 -8.16 11.75
N TYR A 113 -7.75 -6.88 11.64
CA TYR A 113 -9.01 -6.39 11.11
C TYR A 113 -8.73 -5.45 9.95
N LYS A 114 -9.51 -5.56 8.88
CA LYS A 114 -9.50 -4.61 7.78
C LYS A 114 -10.91 -4.48 7.21
N SER A 115 -11.31 -3.26 6.89
CA SER A 115 -12.57 -3.00 6.20
C SER A 115 -12.41 -3.40 4.73
N MET A 116 -12.94 -4.56 4.34
CA MET A 116 -12.88 -5.00 2.94
C MET A 116 -13.53 -3.99 1.98
N PRO A 117 -14.69 -3.37 2.29
CA PRO A 117 -15.26 -2.33 1.44
C PRO A 117 -14.31 -1.15 1.18
N GLU A 118 -13.57 -0.68 2.18
CA GLU A 118 -12.56 0.38 2.00
C GLU A 118 -11.31 -0.14 1.26
N HIS A 119 -11.00 -1.43 1.40
CA HIS A 119 -9.81 -2.02 0.80
C HIS A 119 -9.95 -2.23 -0.71
N VAL A 120 -11.17 -2.35 -1.23
CA VAL A 120 -11.42 -2.68 -2.65
C VAL A 120 -12.13 -1.58 -3.46
N ASN A 121 -12.76 -0.58 -2.81
CA ASN A 121 -13.47 0.53 -3.47
C ASN A 121 -12.69 1.83 -3.39
#